data_AF-A0A3N5WEE7-F1
#
_entry.id   AF-A0A3N5WEE7-F1
#
_cell.length_a   1.000
_cell.length_b   1.000
_cell.length_c   1.000
_cell.angle_alpha   90.00
_cell.angle_beta   90.00
_cell.angle_gamma   90.00
#
_symmetry.space_group_name_H-M   'P 1'
#
loop_
_entity.id
_entity.type
_entity.pdbx_description
1 polymer ?
#
loop_
_entity_poly.entity_id
_entity_poly.type
_entity_poly.pdbx_seq_one_letter_code
_entity_poly.pdbx_strand_id
1 'polypeptide(L)'
;ELSHVVLYEVPEDPESYIHRAGRTGRAGASGVAISLVNAAERAELLRIGKRFAINFEERSLPGEEDVQAIVSQRTGALLESRLRERDRLQTERMQRFRPFLTSLGDDEEALAAVAMLLDDFYHEYFHTIQTPQPTGRAPEEPVSRLSEPGRSSRKSQHGRKPGAERSSGRISTRAPSAESSSETAAPAQPPATTSERPSGSQRRRRRGGRGRGSGSRPSTNKENE
;
A
#
# COMPACT_ATOMS: atom_id res chain seq x y z
N GLU A 1 4.14 -15.84 -0.81
CA GLU A 1 4.37 -15.28 0.54
C GLU A 1 4.34 -13.77 0.46
N LEU A 2 3.98 -13.08 1.56
CA LEU A 2 3.89 -11.62 1.58
C LEU A 2 5.29 -11.04 1.86
N SER A 3 5.88 -10.34 0.89
CA SER A 3 7.22 -9.76 1.03
C SER A 3 7.21 -8.45 1.83
N HIS A 4 6.16 -7.64 1.64
CA HIS A 4 6.03 -6.32 2.25
C HIS A 4 4.69 -6.16 2.96
N VAL A 5 4.71 -5.49 4.10
CA VAL A 5 3.51 -5.02 4.83
C VAL A 5 3.60 -3.52 4.95
N VAL A 6 2.56 -2.80 4.52
CA VAL A 6 2.45 -1.35 4.71
C VAL A 6 1.36 -1.08 5.74
N LEU A 7 1.73 -0.46 6.85
CA LEU A 7 0.82 0.00 7.89
C LEU A 7 0.53 1.48 7.64
N TYR A 8 -0.68 1.78 7.20
CA TYR A 8 -1.11 3.17 6.91
C TYR A 8 -1.33 4.01 8.15
N GLU A 9 -1.68 3.37 9.27
CA GLU A 9 -1.93 4.00 10.57
C GLU A 9 -1.28 3.16 11.66
N VAL A 10 -0.82 3.83 12.73
CA VAL A 10 -0.24 3.16 13.90
C VAL A 10 -1.36 2.66 14.80
N PRO A 11 -1.45 1.35 15.10
CA PRO A 11 -2.43 0.83 16.04
C PRO A 11 -2.18 1.37 17.46
N GLU A 12 -3.25 1.70 18.20
CA GLU A 12 -3.16 2.14 19.59
C GLU A 12 -2.61 1.04 20.52
N ASP A 13 -2.95 -0.21 20.23
CA ASP A 13 -2.43 -1.37 20.95
C ASP A 13 -1.09 -1.85 20.34
N PRO A 14 0.00 -1.87 21.12
CA PRO A 14 1.31 -2.33 20.64
C PRO A 14 1.33 -3.79 20.15
N GLU A 15 0.53 -4.69 20.73
CA GLU A 15 0.52 -6.09 20.29
C GLU A 15 -0.12 -6.24 18.90
N SER A 16 -1.13 -5.41 18.62
CA SER A 16 -1.73 -5.29 17.30
C SER A 16 -0.72 -4.86 16.23
N TYR A 17 0.25 -4.01 16.55
CA TYR A 17 1.34 -3.67 15.62
C TYR A 17 2.16 -4.91 15.22
N ILE A 18 2.56 -5.73 16.19
CA ILE A 18 3.36 -6.94 15.96
C ILE A 18 2.58 -7.96 15.13
N HIS A 19 1.29 -8.17 15.41
CA HIS A 19 0.46 -9.10 14.64
C HIS A 19 0.28 -8.68 13.18
N ARG A 20 0.24 -7.36 12.90
CA ARG A 20 0.20 -6.79 11.55
C ARG A 20 1.55 -6.90 10.85
N ALA A 21 2.63 -6.51 11.50
CA ALA A 21 3.98 -6.64 10.94
C ALA A 21 4.36 -8.12 10.67
N GLY A 22 3.93 -9.05 11.54
CA GLY A 22 4.16 -10.50 11.39
C GLY A 22 3.39 -11.19 10.25
N ARG A 23 2.77 -10.43 9.34
CA ARG A 23 2.24 -10.96 8.07
C ARG A 23 3.37 -11.22 7.05
N THR A 24 4.51 -10.55 7.16
CA THR A 24 5.73 -10.79 6.36
C THR A 24 6.78 -11.59 7.15
N GLY A 25 7.85 -12.03 6.49
CA GLY A 25 9.03 -12.64 7.13
C GLY A 25 8.79 -14.02 7.78
N ARG A 26 7.88 -14.83 7.20
CA ARG A 26 7.51 -16.15 7.74
C ARG A 26 8.50 -17.23 7.33
N ALA A 27 8.53 -18.35 8.07
CA ALA A 27 9.34 -19.53 7.76
C ALA A 27 10.84 -19.24 7.53
N GLY A 28 11.39 -18.19 8.16
CA GLY A 28 12.79 -17.77 7.99
C GLY A 28 13.08 -16.94 6.74
N ALA A 29 12.07 -16.58 5.94
CA ALA A 29 12.22 -15.64 4.83
C ALA A 29 12.42 -14.19 5.33
N SER A 30 13.07 -13.35 4.53
CA SER A 30 13.17 -11.92 4.79
C SER A 30 11.84 -11.22 4.51
N GLY A 31 11.48 -10.25 5.35
CA GLY A 31 10.27 -9.45 5.21
C GLY A 31 10.50 -7.99 5.55
N VAL A 32 9.75 -7.09 4.92
CA VAL A 32 9.83 -5.65 5.18
C VAL A 32 8.47 -5.14 5.68
N ALA A 33 8.46 -4.47 6.83
CA ALA A 33 7.30 -3.75 7.34
C ALA A 33 7.57 -2.24 7.27
N ILE A 34 6.68 -1.50 6.62
CA ILE A 34 6.76 -0.05 6.43
C ILE A 34 5.58 0.55 7.19
N SER A 35 5.83 1.55 8.04
CA SER A 35 4.77 2.27 8.76
C SER A 35 4.75 3.72 8.30
N LEU A 36 3.60 4.18 7.83
CA LEU A 36 3.35 5.58 7.55
C LEU A 36 2.85 6.22 8.84
N VAL A 37 3.49 7.32 9.26
CA VAL A 37 3.19 7.98 10.52
C VAL A 37 3.10 9.48 10.33
N ASN A 38 2.12 10.10 10.99
CA ASN A 38 2.09 11.55 11.15
C ASN A 38 2.91 11.99 12.39
N ALA A 39 2.99 13.32 12.61
CA ALA A 39 3.78 13.87 13.71
C ALA A 39 3.30 13.43 15.11
N ALA A 40 1.99 13.23 15.29
CA ALA A 40 1.41 12.79 16.56
C ALA A 40 1.65 11.29 16.80
N GLU A 41 1.51 10.47 15.76
CA GLU A 41 1.69 9.03 15.80
C GLU A 41 3.15 8.60 15.96
N ARG A 42 4.11 9.46 15.59
CA ARG A 42 5.53 9.17 15.73
C ARG A 42 5.91 8.83 17.18
N ALA A 43 5.34 9.54 18.15
CA ALA A 43 5.60 9.27 19.57
C ALA A 43 5.10 7.87 19.97
N GLU A 44 3.93 7.48 19.47
CA GLU A 44 3.33 6.17 19.74
C GLU A 44 4.12 5.05 19.07
N LEU A 45 4.54 5.21 17.80
CA LEU A 45 5.40 4.25 17.12
C LEU A 45 6.71 4.02 17.89
N LEU A 46 7.36 5.09 18.36
CA LEU A 46 8.58 4.96 19.16
C LEU A 46 8.35 4.27 20.51
N ARG A 47 7.16 4.45 21.12
CA ARG A 47 6.76 3.73 22.34
C ARG A 47 6.64 2.23 22.08
N ILE A 48 6.01 1.85 20.97
CA ILE A 48 5.93 0.45 20.51
C ILE A 48 7.33 -0.11 20.27
N GLY A 49 8.19 0.65 19.58
CA GLY A 49 9.57 0.25 19.30
C GLY A 49 10.38 -0.02 20.57
N LYS A 50 10.26 0.86 21.57
CA LYS A 50 10.89 0.64 22.89
C LYS A 50 10.35 -0.60 23.60
N ARG A 51 9.03 -0.84 23.56
CA ARG A 51 8.40 -2.01 24.22
C ARG A 51 8.88 -3.34 23.65
N PHE A 52 9.09 -3.42 22.34
CA PHE A 52 9.48 -4.65 21.65
C PHE A 52 10.94 -4.68 21.18
N ALA A 53 11.76 -3.71 21.61
CA ALA A 53 13.15 -3.56 21.18
C ALA A 53 13.34 -3.51 19.65
N ILE A 54 12.42 -2.84 18.95
CA ILE A 54 12.49 -2.61 17.50
C ILE A 54 13.16 -1.27 17.26
N ASN A 55 14.22 -1.27 16.45
CA ASN A 55 14.83 -0.04 15.95
C ASN A 55 14.22 0.32 14.59
N PHE A 56 13.41 1.38 14.57
CA PHE A 56 12.80 1.87 13.33
C PHE A 56 13.81 2.69 12.53
N GLU A 57 13.92 2.37 11.24
CA GLU A 57 14.68 3.17 10.29
C GLU A 57 13.75 4.23 9.70
N GLU A 58 14.01 5.50 10.03
CA GLU A 58 13.28 6.61 9.43
C GLU A 58 13.79 6.84 8.00
N ARG A 59 12.87 6.86 7.03
CA ARG A 59 13.17 7.14 5.62
C ARG A 59 12.35 8.31 5.14
N SER A 60 12.96 9.13 4.29
CA SER A 60 12.25 10.15 3.53
C SER A 60 11.35 9.51 2.48
N LEU A 61 10.32 10.24 2.06
CA LEU A 61 9.57 9.89 0.87
C LEU A 61 10.50 9.92 -0.35
N PRO A 62 10.29 9.03 -1.33
CA PRO A 62 11.06 9.08 -2.58
C PRO A 62 10.78 10.40 -3.30
N GLY A 63 11.81 11.02 -3.87
CA GLY A 63 11.66 12.19 -4.71
C GLY A 63 11.04 11.85 -6.07
N GLU A 64 10.63 12.87 -6.82
CA GLU A 64 10.10 12.69 -8.17
C GLU A 64 11.11 11.99 -9.09
N GLU A 65 12.39 12.35 -8.99
CA GLU A 65 13.48 11.72 -9.75
C GLU A 65 13.64 10.24 -9.43
N ASP A 66 13.56 9.86 -8.14
CA ASP A 66 13.64 8.46 -7.71
C ASP A 66 12.48 7.65 -8.30
N VAL A 67 11.27 8.21 -8.26
CA VAL A 67 10.07 7.58 -8.81
C VAL A 67 10.20 7.43 -10.32
N GLN A 68 10.60 8.50 -11.03
CA GLN A 68 10.82 8.49 -12.46
C GLN A 68 11.85 7.42 -12.88
N ALA A 69 12.97 7.33 -12.16
CA ALA A 69 14.01 6.35 -12.43
C ALA A 69 13.51 4.91 -12.26
N ILE A 70 12.78 4.63 -11.17
CA ILE A 70 12.23 3.31 -10.89
C ILE A 70 11.15 2.93 -11.91
N VAL A 71 10.25 3.85 -12.27
CA VAL A 71 9.22 3.62 -13.29
C VAL A 71 9.88 3.33 -14.63
N SER A 72 10.83 4.16 -15.06
CA SER A 72 11.56 3.98 -16.33
C SER A 72 12.27 2.63 -16.38
N GLN A 73 12.99 2.27 -15.31
CA GLN A 73 13.68 0.98 -15.20
C GLN A 73 12.69 -0.20 -15.30
N ARG A 74 11.57 -0.14 -14.58
CA ARG A 74 10.55 -1.20 -14.59
C ARG A 74 9.89 -1.33 -15.95
N THR A 75 9.47 -0.22 -16.56
CA THR A 75 8.87 -0.20 -17.89
C THR A 75 9.82 -0.77 -18.93
N GLY A 76 11.10 -0.38 -18.90
CA GLY A 76 12.13 -0.94 -19.78
C GLY A 76 12.27 -2.46 -19.63
N ALA A 77 12.39 -2.96 -18.40
CA ALA A 77 12.50 -4.39 -18.14
C ALA A 77 11.27 -5.20 -18.63
N LEU A 78 10.07 -4.64 -18.48
CA LEU A 78 8.83 -5.24 -18.98
C LEU A 78 8.79 -5.27 -20.51
N LEU A 79 9.12 -4.14 -21.16
CA LEU A 79 9.17 -4.05 -22.62
C LEU A 79 10.20 -5.01 -23.21
N GLU A 80 11.38 -5.13 -22.59
CA GLU A 80 12.39 -6.11 -23.01
C GLU A 80 11.90 -7.55 -22.86
N SER A 81 11.22 -7.88 -21.76
CA SER A 81 10.64 -9.21 -21.59
C SER A 81 9.63 -9.52 -22.67
N ARG A 82 8.72 -8.58 -22.95
CA ARG A 82 7.72 -8.71 -24.00
C ARG A 82 8.35 -8.80 -25.39
N LEU A 83 9.45 -8.09 -25.62
CA LEU A 83 10.20 -8.17 -26.87
C LEU A 83 10.80 -9.56 -27.10
N ARG A 84 11.33 -10.20 -26.05
CA ARG A 84 11.88 -11.57 -26.14
C ARG A 84 10.83 -12.62 -26.48
N GLU A 85 9.56 -12.37 -26.13
CA GLU A 85 8.44 -13.30 -26.36
C GLU A 85 7.81 -13.14 -27.76
N ARG A 86 8.24 -12.16 -28.57
CA ARG A 86 7.64 -11.92 -29.90
C ARG A 86 8.03 -12.96 -30.93
N ASP A 87 7.06 -13.31 -31.79
CA ASP A 87 7.31 -14.12 -32.98
C ASP A 87 7.93 -13.29 -34.13
N ARG A 88 8.31 -13.98 -35.22
CA ARG A 88 8.92 -13.34 -36.40
C ARG A 88 7.97 -12.35 -37.08
N LEU A 89 6.69 -12.68 -37.22
CA LEU A 89 5.71 -11.83 -37.88
C LEU A 89 5.46 -10.55 -37.08
N GLN A 90 5.36 -10.66 -35.76
CA GLN A 90 5.21 -9.52 -34.86
C GLN A 90 6.44 -8.61 -34.89
N THR A 91 7.63 -9.21 -34.92
CA THR A 91 8.90 -8.48 -35.06
C THR A 91 8.93 -7.69 -36.38
N GLU A 92 8.56 -8.31 -37.49
CA GLU A 92 8.49 -7.65 -38.82
C GLU A 92 7.44 -6.54 -38.85
N ARG A 93 6.25 -6.77 -38.27
CA ARG A 93 5.21 -5.74 -38.16
C ARG A 93 5.67 -4.53 -37.35
N MET A 94 6.39 -4.77 -36.26
CA MET A 94 6.95 -3.71 -35.41
C MET A 94 8.00 -2.88 -36.14
N GLN A 95 8.84 -3.49 -36.98
CA GLN A 95 9.87 -2.77 -37.73
C GLN A 95 9.29 -1.66 -38.63
N ARG A 96 8.05 -1.82 -39.12
CA ARG A 96 7.36 -0.80 -39.95
C ARG A 96 7.15 0.53 -39.23
N PHE A 97 7.14 0.54 -37.89
CA PHE A 97 6.98 1.75 -37.08
C PHE A 97 8.31 2.48 -36.83
N ARG A 98 9.47 1.87 -37.13
CA ARG A 98 10.77 2.51 -36.87
C ARG A 98 10.94 3.87 -37.57
N PRO A 99 10.64 4.02 -38.87
CA PRO A 99 10.78 5.32 -39.53
C PRO A 99 9.89 6.40 -38.90
N PHE A 100 8.67 6.03 -38.49
CA PHE A 100 7.74 6.93 -37.80
C PHE A 100 8.28 7.38 -36.44
N LEU A 101 8.79 6.44 -35.63
CA LEU A 101 9.40 6.76 -34.34
C LEU A 101 10.65 7.65 -34.48
N THR A 102 11.45 7.44 -35.53
CA THR A 102 12.59 8.31 -35.82
C THR A 102 12.16 9.69 -36.30
N SER A 103 11.08 9.79 -37.07
CA SER A 103 10.54 11.08 -37.53
C SER A 103 9.93 11.92 -36.41
N LEU A 104 9.59 11.31 -35.26
CA LEU A 104 9.07 12.01 -34.10
C LEU A 104 10.09 12.99 -33.51
N GLY A 105 11.38 12.62 -33.49
CA GLY A 105 12.43 13.44 -32.90
C GLY A 105 12.08 13.90 -31.49
N ASP A 106 12.28 15.19 -31.23
CA ASP A 106 11.96 15.88 -29.98
C ASP A 106 10.61 16.62 -30.04
N ASP A 107 9.71 16.23 -30.93
CA ASP A 107 8.38 16.83 -31.03
C ASP A 107 7.55 16.54 -29.76
N GLU A 108 7.30 17.58 -28.96
CA GLU A 108 6.65 17.45 -27.65
C GLU A 108 5.24 16.85 -27.75
N GLU A 109 4.47 17.25 -28.76
CA GLU A 109 3.09 16.76 -28.95
C GLU A 109 3.07 15.28 -29.25
N ALA A 110 3.98 14.81 -30.10
CA ALA A 110 4.07 13.41 -30.43
C ALA A 110 4.74 12.56 -29.34
N LEU A 111 5.71 13.11 -28.61
CA LEU A 111 6.26 12.49 -27.40
C LEU A 111 5.20 12.32 -26.31
N ALA A 112 4.26 13.26 -26.18
CA ALA A 112 3.13 13.12 -25.26
C ALA A 112 2.24 11.91 -25.60
N ALA A 113 2.02 11.62 -26.90
CA ALA A 113 1.28 10.43 -27.32
C ALA A 113 2.04 9.13 -26.97
N VAL A 114 3.36 9.11 -27.12
CA VAL A 114 4.18 7.95 -26.71
C VAL A 114 4.18 7.79 -25.18
N ALA A 115 4.29 8.90 -24.43
CA ALA A 115 4.22 8.90 -22.98
C ALA A 115 2.89 8.34 -22.48
N MET A 116 1.76 8.76 -23.08
CA MET A 116 0.43 8.21 -22.79
C MET A 116 0.39 6.69 -23.00
N LEU A 117 0.92 6.19 -24.12
CA LEU A 117 0.95 4.73 -24.39
C LEU A 117 1.82 3.96 -23.40
N LEU A 118 2.93 4.56 -22.94
CA LEU A 118 3.80 3.96 -21.92
C LEU A 118 3.16 3.95 -20.54
N ASP A 119 2.41 5.00 -20.20
CA ASP A 119 1.63 5.10 -18.96
C ASP A 119 0.52 4.04 -18.91
N ASP A 120 -0.29 3.95 -19.97
CA ASP A 120 -1.32 2.92 -20.12
C ASP A 120 -0.73 1.52 -19.99
N PHE A 121 0.40 1.27 -20.67
CA PHE A 121 1.12 0.01 -20.58
C PHE A 121 1.60 -0.29 -19.15
N TYR A 122 2.21 0.68 -18.47
CA TYR A 122 2.68 0.50 -17.09
C TYR A 122 1.52 0.15 -16.14
N HIS A 123 0.40 0.87 -16.25
CA HIS A 123 -0.77 0.65 -15.41
C HIS A 123 -1.53 -0.66 -15.72
N GLU A 124 -1.54 -1.12 -16.97
CA GLU A 124 -2.07 -2.44 -17.36
C GLU A 124 -1.32 -3.57 -16.64
N TYR A 125 0.02 -3.47 -16.57
CA TYR A 125 0.87 -4.52 -15.97
C TYR A 125 0.88 -4.55 -14.44
N PHE A 126 0.76 -3.39 -13.78
CA PHE A 126 0.88 -3.31 -12.32
C PHE A 126 -0.46 -3.26 -11.57
N HIS A 127 -1.60 -3.32 -12.28
CA HIS A 127 -2.97 -3.22 -11.74
C HIS A 127 -3.19 -1.96 -10.89
N THR A 128 -3.95 -1.00 -11.44
CA THR A 128 -4.45 0.24 -10.83
C THR A 128 -4.38 0.30 -9.29
N ILE A 129 -3.41 1.07 -8.74
CA ILE A 129 -3.82 1.98 -7.66
C ILE A 129 -4.63 3.04 -8.39
N GLN A 130 -5.96 2.94 -8.33
CA GLN A 130 -6.78 4.10 -8.64
C GLN A 130 -6.32 5.18 -7.66
N THR A 131 -5.68 6.24 -8.15
CA THR A 131 -5.69 7.49 -7.41
C THR A 131 -7.17 7.76 -7.16
N PRO A 132 -7.62 7.86 -5.89
CA PRO A 132 -8.98 8.30 -5.65
C PRO A 132 -9.10 9.63 -6.38
N GLN A 133 -9.96 9.66 -7.41
CA GLN A 133 -10.34 10.92 -8.03
C GLN A 133 -10.80 11.81 -6.88
N PRO A 134 -10.34 13.06 -6.76
CA PRO A 134 -10.81 13.95 -5.71
C PRO A 134 -12.33 13.99 -5.80
N THR A 135 -12.99 13.26 -4.89
CA THR A 135 -14.44 13.10 -4.91
C THR A 135 -15.03 14.41 -4.47
N GLY A 136 -15.35 15.24 -5.46
CA GLY A 136 -16.03 16.51 -5.24
C GLY A 136 -15.11 17.57 -4.64
N ARG A 137 -15.23 18.78 -5.19
CA ARG A 137 -15.01 20.03 -4.48
C ARG A 137 -15.41 19.85 -3.02
N ALA A 138 -14.48 20.06 -2.08
CA ALA A 138 -14.82 20.17 -0.67
C ALA A 138 -16.06 21.06 -0.56
N PRO A 139 -17.10 20.70 0.21
CA PRO A 139 -18.23 21.60 0.41
C PRO A 139 -17.64 22.92 0.85
N GLU A 140 -17.79 23.98 0.05
CA GLU A 140 -17.47 25.31 0.53
C GLU A 140 -18.37 25.50 1.75
N GLU A 141 -17.75 25.54 2.93
CA GLU A 141 -18.49 25.88 4.13
C GLU A 141 -19.21 27.20 3.84
N PRO A 142 -20.54 27.26 4.04
CA PRO A 142 -21.25 28.49 3.78
C PRO A 142 -20.66 29.54 4.71
N VAL A 143 -19.93 30.48 4.11
CA VAL A 143 -19.37 31.63 4.81
C VAL A 143 -20.52 32.25 5.58
N SER A 144 -20.52 32.06 6.90
CA SER A 144 -21.56 32.59 7.77
C SER A 144 -21.51 34.11 7.60
N ARG A 145 -22.47 34.66 6.85
CA ARG A 145 -22.63 36.11 6.75
C ARG A 145 -22.91 36.61 8.15
N LEU A 146 -21.89 37.22 8.75
CA LEU A 146 -22.04 38.05 9.93
C LEU A 146 -23.17 39.03 9.65
N SER A 147 -24.31 38.80 10.29
CA SER A 147 -25.45 39.69 10.19
C SER A 147 -25.14 40.89 11.08
N GLU A 148 -24.96 42.06 10.45
CA GLU A 148 -24.81 43.32 11.17
C GLU A 148 -26.06 43.64 12.02
N PRO A 149 -25.90 44.34 13.16
CA PRO A 149 -27.00 44.59 14.09
C PRO A 149 -27.92 45.72 13.60
N GLY A 150 -29.06 45.35 13.03
CA GLY A 150 -30.16 46.26 12.68
C GLY A 150 -31.05 46.61 13.89
N ARG A 151 -31.10 47.89 14.23
CA ARG A 151 -31.94 48.53 15.27
C ARG A 151 -33.45 48.24 15.14
N SER A 152 -34.05 47.86 16.28
CA SER A 152 -35.29 48.39 16.89
C SER A 152 -36.54 48.68 16.01
N SER A 153 -37.64 47.97 16.29
CA SER A 153 -38.92 48.63 16.64
C SER A 153 -39.88 47.73 17.44
N ARG A 154 -40.58 48.37 18.39
CA ARG A 154 -41.53 47.85 19.39
C ARG A 154 -42.86 47.39 18.75
N LYS A 155 -43.62 46.49 19.40
CA LYS A 155 -44.73 46.83 20.33
C LYS A 155 -45.49 45.59 20.87
N SER A 156 -45.92 45.76 22.12
CA SER A 156 -46.68 44.96 23.09
C SER A 156 -48.03 44.35 22.68
N GLN A 157 -48.45 43.26 23.36
CA GLN A 157 -49.53 43.21 24.39
C GLN A 157 -49.73 41.75 24.89
N HIS A 158 -49.52 41.46 26.18
CA HIS A 158 -50.50 41.41 27.30
C HIS A 158 -51.40 40.15 27.37
N GLY A 159 -51.25 39.35 28.45
CA GLY A 159 -52.19 38.30 28.86
C GLY A 159 -51.67 37.46 30.04
N ARG A 160 -52.44 37.36 31.13
CA ARG A 160 -52.06 36.93 32.50
C ARG A 160 -52.22 35.40 32.75
N LYS A 161 -51.21 34.78 33.39
CA LYS A 161 -51.16 34.04 34.70
C LYS A 161 -52.18 32.89 35.06
N PRO A 162 -51.93 32.03 36.09
CA PRO A 162 -51.71 30.58 35.94
C PRO A 162 -52.62 29.64 36.80
N GLY A 163 -52.47 28.31 36.66
CA GLY A 163 -52.91 27.26 37.60
C GLY A 163 -52.12 25.95 37.32
N ALA A 164 -51.43 25.30 38.27
CA ALA A 164 -51.94 24.40 39.34
C ALA A 164 -52.77 23.24 38.72
N GLU A 165 -52.56 21.94 38.92
CA GLU A 165 -52.11 21.10 40.04
C GLU A 165 -51.69 19.70 39.51
N ARG A 166 -50.65 19.07 40.08
CA ARG A 166 -50.67 17.88 40.97
C ARG A 166 -51.02 16.51 40.37
N SER A 167 -50.18 15.55 40.83
CA SER A 167 -50.51 14.15 41.17
C SER A 167 -50.66 13.20 39.96
N SER A 168 -50.39 11.91 40.03
CA SER A 168 -49.76 10.99 40.99
C SER A 168 -49.87 9.60 40.34
N GLY A 169 -49.05 8.64 40.77
CA GLY A 169 -49.25 7.21 40.48
C GLY A 169 -47.99 6.59 39.89
N ARG A 170 -47.08 6.07 40.73
CA ARG A 170 -47.05 4.67 41.23
C ARG A 170 -46.83 3.66 40.10
N ILE A 171 -45.62 3.11 39.99
CA ILE A 171 -45.18 1.82 40.58
C ILE A 171 -46.03 0.67 40.02
N SER A 172 -45.43 -0.23 39.23
CA SER A 172 -45.02 -1.55 39.74
C SER A 172 -44.43 -2.43 38.63
N THR A 173 -43.21 -2.89 38.88
CA THR A 173 -42.67 -4.26 38.70
C THR A 173 -43.24 -5.16 37.59
N ARG A 174 -42.34 -5.78 36.80
CA ARG A 174 -42.07 -7.23 36.82
C ARG A 174 -41.18 -7.65 35.63
N ALA A 175 -40.04 -8.26 35.95
CA ALA A 175 -39.27 -9.16 35.07
C ALA A 175 -39.55 -10.62 35.53
N PRO A 176 -38.90 -11.67 34.99
CA PRO A 176 -38.55 -12.04 33.60
C PRO A 176 -39.06 -13.46 33.24
N SER A 177 -38.83 -13.96 32.02
CA SER A 177 -38.66 -15.38 31.60
C SER A 177 -38.36 -15.37 30.09
N ALA A 178 -37.18 -15.75 29.57
CA ALA A 178 -36.60 -17.09 29.42
C ALA A 178 -37.38 -18.01 28.47
N GLU A 179 -36.90 -18.17 27.23
CA GLU A 179 -37.16 -19.34 26.37
C GLU A 179 -35.93 -19.66 25.50
N SER A 180 -35.54 -20.93 25.58
CA SER A 180 -34.66 -21.73 24.72
C SER A 180 -35.44 -22.21 23.49
N SER A 181 -34.92 -22.52 22.29
CA SER A 181 -34.11 -23.70 21.90
C SER A 181 -34.12 -23.81 20.36
N SER A 182 -33.08 -24.41 19.79
CA SER A 182 -32.95 -25.20 18.52
C SER A 182 -31.58 -24.88 17.88
N GLU A 183 -30.56 -25.75 17.83
CA GLU A 183 -30.41 -27.17 17.47
C GLU A 183 -30.57 -27.43 15.97
N THR A 184 -29.46 -27.52 15.21
CA THR A 184 -29.29 -28.53 14.14
C THR A 184 -27.82 -28.76 13.74
N ALA A 185 -27.39 -30.01 13.97
CA ALA A 185 -26.54 -30.92 13.17
C ALA A 185 -25.16 -30.52 12.60
N ALA A 186 -24.15 -31.26 13.08
CA ALA A 186 -22.95 -31.68 12.35
C ALA A 186 -23.24 -32.87 11.41
N PRO A 187 -22.26 -33.26 10.56
CA PRO A 187 -21.82 -34.66 10.63
C PRO A 187 -20.29 -34.85 10.63
N ALA A 188 -19.86 -35.90 11.35
CA ALA A 188 -18.53 -36.53 11.29
C ALA A 188 -18.49 -37.54 10.11
N GLN A 189 -17.34 -37.89 9.49
CA GLN A 189 -16.33 -38.83 10.00
C GLN A 189 -15.07 -38.95 9.05
N PRO A 190 -13.98 -39.65 9.48
CA PRO A 190 -12.60 -39.63 8.91
C PRO A 190 -12.20 -41.01 8.27
N PRO A 191 -10.93 -41.53 8.22
CA PRO A 191 -9.56 -40.98 8.30
C PRO A 191 -8.54 -41.48 7.20
N ALA A 192 -7.36 -40.84 7.20
CA ALA A 192 -5.97 -41.26 6.85
C ALA A 192 -5.64 -42.40 5.86
N THR A 193 -4.73 -42.12 4.91
CA THR A 193 -3.81 -43.10 4.29
C THR A 193 -2.38 -42.57 4.22
N THR A 194 -1.44 -43.48 4.50
CA THR A 194 0.02 -43.43 4.48
C THR A 194 0.63 -43.42 3.08
N SER A 195 1.84 -42.83 2.96
CA SER A 195 2.97 -43.11 2.03
C SER A 195 3.59 -41.76 1.62
N GLU A 196 4.87 -41.55 1.38
CA GLU A 196 6.08 -42.36 1.39
C GLU A 196 7.24 -41.35 1.36
N ARG A 197 8.34 -41.65 2.05
CA ARG A 197 9.64 -41.00 1.82
C ARG A 197 10.19 -41.46 0.47
N PRO A 198 11.05 -40.64 -0.15
CA PRO A 198 12.27 -41.22 -0.71
C PRO A 198 13.52 -40.58 -0.11
N SER A 199 14.32 -41.46 0.47
CA SER A 199 15.76 -41.34 0.62
C SER A 199 16.46 -41.29 -0.74
N GLY A 200 17.42 -40.39 -0.92
CA GLY A 200 18.42 -40.54 -1.97
C GLY A 200 19.07 -39.25 -2.45
N SER A 201 20.26 -38.94 -1.95
CA SER A 201 21.43 -38.75 -2.82
C SER A 201 22.68 -38.43 -2.01
N GLN A 202 23.58 -39.40 -2.00
CA GLN A 202 24.99 -39.19 -1.79
C GLN A 202 25.54 -38.23 -2.86
N ARG A 203 26.31 -37.21 -2.47
CA ARG A 203 27.58 -36.90 -3.17
C ARG A 203 28.43 -35.85 -2.44
N ARG A 204 29.55 -36.36 -1.93
CA ARG A 204 30.91 -35.81 -2.03
C ARG A 204 31.07 -34.28 -2.02
N ARG A 205 31.68 -33.75 -0.96
CA ARG A 205 32.59 -32.60 -1.10
C ARG A 205 33.99 -32.98 -0.62
N ARG A 206 34.90 -33.00 -1.58
CA ARG A 206 36.34 -33.14 -1.41
C ARG A 206 36.91 -31.87 -0.76
N ARG A 207 37.93 -32.13 0.04
CA ARG A 207 38.80 -31.23 0.78
C ARG A 207 39.92 -30.70 -0.14
N GLY A 208 40.21 -29.41 -0.06
CA GLY A 208 41.59 -28.86 -0.06
C GLY A 208 42.33 -28.58 -1.37
N GLY A 209 43.00 -27.42 -1.40
CA GLY A 209 44.06 -27.00 -2.34
C GLY A 209 43.84 -25.59 -2.87
N ARG A 210 44.33 -24.49 -2.27
CA ARG A 210 45.70 -23.91 -2.25
C ARG A 210 46.38 -23.76 -3.63
N GLY A 211 46.69 -22.50 -3.97
CA GLY A 211 47.65 -22.02 -4.98
C GLY A 211 47.26 -20.58 -5.41
N ARG A 212 47.94 -19.51 -4.97
CA ARG A 212 49.15 -18.87 -5.57
C ARG A 212 49.00 -18.74 -7.10
N GLY A 213 49.07 -17.60 -7.78
CA GLY A 213 49.68 -16.30 -7.53
C GLY A 213 50.51 -15.93 -8.76
N SER A 214 50.13 -14.86 -9.48
CA SER A 214 50.90 -14.09 -10.49
C SER A 214 49.87 -13.26 -11.27
N GLY A 215 49.86 -11.92 -11.30
CA GLY A 215 50.95 -11.03 -11.63
C GLY A 215 50.84 -10.66 -13.11
N SER A 216 50.35 -9.44 -13.43
CA SER A 216 50.82 -8.60 -14.56
C SER A 216 50.01 -7.31 -14.66
N ARG A 217 50.74 -6.21 -14.88
CA ARG A 217 50.33 -4.81 -15.02
C ARG A 217 49.45 -4.58 -16.27
N PRO A 218 48.92 -3.36 -16.43
CA PRO A 218 49.36 -2.60 -17.60
C PRO A 218 49.83 -1.19 -17.27
N SER A 219 50.81 -0.78 -18.07
CA SER A 219 51.43 0.53 -18.20
C SER A 219 50.58 1.49 -19.05
N THR A 220 50.45 2.71 -18.56
CA THR A 220 50.50 4.02 -19.25
C THR A 220 50.34 4.12 -20.78
N ASN A 221 49.41 4.97 -21.20
CA ASN A 221 49.50 6.07 -22.21
C ASN A 221 48.31 6.99 -21.88
N LYS A 222 48.38 8.30 -21.56
CA LYS A 222 49.09 9.49 -22.07
C LYS A 222 48.83 9.81 -23.54
N GLU A 223 48.13 10.95 -23.72
CA GLU A 223 48.12 11.90 -24.87
C GLU A 223 47.48 11.34 -26.16
N ASN A 224 46.67 12.05 -26.96
CA ASN A 224 46.47 13.47 -27.21
C ASN A 224 45.18 13.67 -28.04
N GLU A 225 44.75 14.94 -28.13
CA GLU A 225 43.71 15.54 -29.01
C GLU A 225 42.23 15.43 -28.60
#